data_AF-A0A7J3PJN5-F1
#
_entry.id   AF-A0A7J3PJN5-F1
#
_cell.length_a   1.000
_cell.length_b   1.000
_cell.length_c   1.000
_cell.angle_alpha   90.00
_cell.angle_beta   90.00
_cell.angle_gamma   90.00
#
_symmetry.space_group_name_H-M   'P 1'
#
loop_
_entity.id
_entity.type
_entity.pdbx_description
1 polymer ?
#
loop_
_entity_poly.entity_id
_entity_poly.type
_entity_poly.pdbx_seq_one_letter_code
_entity_poly.pdbx_strand_id
1 'polypeptide(L)'
;MGSALGLILSWMPGFHIVNIMVLITLVYPGLFVGNEYYVPYFALGAVIAFSFMSSISTVYLSVADDSMMLMLFPTQRYLLMGYGHRAVLLYLIGALTAIIFLAIFSLTIATIVMPIVYNLFSPYYLWIL
;
A
#
# COMPACT_ATOMS: atom_id res chain seq x y z
N MET A 1 15.03 -6.30 -1.73
CA MET A 1 15.03 -6.28 -0.25
C MET A 1 13.74 -5.72 0.31
N GLY A 2 13.30 -4.52 -0.11
CA GLY A 2 12.02 -3.94 0.35
C GLY A 2 10.82 -4.86 0.18
N SER A 3 10.65 -5.47 -1.00
CA SER A 3 9.56 -6.42 -1.26
C SER A 3 9.56 -7.64 -0.33
N ALA A 4 10.72 -8.22 -0.04
CA ALA A 4 10.82 -9.36 0.87
C ALA A 4 10.39 -8.98 2.31
N LEU A 5 10.83 -7.81 2.80
CA LEU A 5 10.38 -7.31 4.09
C LEU A 5 8.89 -6.99 4.09
N GLY A 6 8.38 -6.35 3.03
CA GLY A 6 6.94 -6.11 2.86
C GLY A 6 6.12 -7.40 2.93
N LEU A 7 6.58 -8.47 2.27
CA LEU A 7 5.93 -9.79 2.32
C LEU A 7 5.94 -10.38 3.73
N ILE A 8 7.07 -10.39 4.41
CA ILE A 8 7.17 -10.96 5.77
C ILE A 8 6.26 -10.20 6.73
N LEU A 9 6.33 -8.87 6.71
CA LEU A 9 5.61 -8.00 7.63
C LEU A 9 4.11 -7.95 7.34
N SER A 10 3.70 -8.18 6.10
CA SER A 10 2.28 -8.21 5.73
C SER A 10 1.49 -9.32 6.41
N TRP A 11 2.13 -10.38 6.92
CA TRP A 11 1.45 -11.44 7.66
C TRP A 11 0.94 -11.02 9.04
N MET A 12 1.39 -9.88 9.55
CA MET A 12 0.94 -9.34 10.84
C MET A 12 -0.22 -8.36 10.62
N PRO A 13 -1.48 -8.76 10.91
CA PRO A 13 -2.62 -7.85 10.79
C PRO A 13 -2.47 -6.67 11.76
N GLY A 14 -2.92 -5.48 11.33
CA GLY A 14 -2.89 -4.26 12.15
C GLY A 14 -1.61 -3.41 12.03
N PHE A 15 -0.56 -3.90 11.38
CA PHE A 15 0.57 -3.06 11.00
C PHE A 15 0.31 -2.27 9.72
N HIS A 16 0.96 -1.11 9.62
CA HIS A 16 0.99 -0.31 8.41
C HIS A 16 2.44 -0.15 7.96
N ILE A 17 2.70 -0.39 6.67
CA ILE A 17 4.06 -0.40 6.14
C ILE A 17 4.82 0.91 6.41
N VAL A 18 4.13 2.05 6.39
CA VAL A 18 4.74 3.36 6.69
C VAL A 18 5.27 3.43 8.13
N ASN A 19 4.56 2.87 9.11
CA ASN A 19 5.02 2.87 10.51
C ASN A 19 6.30 2.03 10.65
N ILE A 20 6.36 0.91 9.93
CA ILE A 20 7.54 0.03 9.95
C ILE A 20 8.71 0.70 9.24
N MET A 21 8.46 1.40 8.12
CA MET A 21 9.48 2.18 7.43
C MET A 21 10.11 3.25 8.35
N VAL A 22 9.29 3.95 9.13
CA VAL A 22 9.75 4.93 10.13
C VAL A 22 10.55 4.27 11.25
N LEU A 23 10.12 3.10 11.74
CA LEU A 23 10.87 2.37 12.76
C LEU A 23 12.23 1.90 12.24
N ILE A 24 12.30 1.41 11.00
CA ILE A 24 13.56 0.98 10.37
C ILE A 24 14.50 2.18 10.20
N THR A 25 14.00 3.35 9.80
CA THR A 25 14.81 4.58 9.71
C THR A 25 15.33 5.04 11.06
N LEU A 26 14.56 4.91 12.14
CA LEU A 26 15.00 5.28 13.49
C LEU A 26 16.04 4.31 14.07
N VAL A 27 15.86 3.01 13.87
CA VAL A 27 16.74 1.97 14.45
C VAL A 27 18.06 1.85 13.70
N TYR A 28 18.04 2.03 12.38
CA TYR A 28 19.24 1.90 11.55
C TYR A 28 19.33 3.06 10.54
N PRO A 29 19.70 4.27 11.00
CA PRO A 29 19.80 5.44 10.13
C PRO A 29 20.85 5.24 9.02
N GLY A 30 21.85 4.38 9.25
CA GLY A 30 22.90 4.06 8.29
C GLY A 30 22.44 3.34 7.02
N LEU A 31 21.22 2.76 6.98
CA LEU A 31 20.64 2.18 5.75
C LEU A 31 20.44 3.24 4.65
N PHE A 32 20.40 4.51 5.04
CA PHE A 32 19.99 5.62 4.19
C PHE A 32 21.13 6.58 3.85
N VAL A 33 22.35 6.34 4.37
CA VAL A 33 23.49 7.27 4.29
C VAL A 33 24.40 7.02 3.08
N GLY A 34 24.22 5.93 2.33
CA GLY A 34 25.12 5.56 1.22
C GLY A 34 24.66 5.96 -0.18
N ASN A 35 23.35 6.08 -0.43
CA ASN A 35 22.79 6.35 -1.76
C ASN A 35 21.36 6.91 -1.64
N GLU A 36 21.13 8.10 -2.22
CA GLU A 36 19.85 8.81 -2.20
C GLU A 36 18.68 8.02 -2.83
N TYR A 37 18.97 7.12 -3.77
CA TYR A 37 17.97 6.29 -4.44
C TYR A 37 17.62 5.02 -3.68
N TYR A 38 18.38 4.64 -2.66
CA TYR A 38 18.14 3.39 -1.95
C TYR A 38 16.81 3.42 -1.18
N VAL A 39 16.52 4.55 -0.53
CA VAL A 39 15.31 4.73 0.31
C VAL A 39 14.04 4.62 -0.52
N PRO A 40 13.89 5.37 -1.63
CA PRO A 40 12.66 5.33 -2.42
C PRO A 40 12.43 3.97 -3.05
N TYR A 41 13.47 3.31 -3.60
CA TYR A 41 13.31 1.98 -4.20
C TYR A 41 13.00 0.89 -3.17
N PHE A 42 13.63 0.97 -1.98
CA PHE A 42 13.31 0.08 -0.88
C PHE A 42 11.85 0.27 -0.42
N ALA A 43 11.43 1.52 -0.20
CA ALA A 43 10.07 1.87 0.20
C ALA A 43 9.04 1.41 -0.83
N LEU A 44 9.26 1.68 -2.13
CA LEU A 44 8.39 1.25 -3.22
C LEU A 44 8.20 -0.26 -3.21
N GLY A 45 9.29 -1.02 -3.16
CA GLY A 45 9.22 -2.49 -3.12
C GLY A 45 8.45 -3.00 -1.90
N ALA A 46 8.70 -2.41 -0.73
CA ALA A 46 8.05 -2.78 0.52
C ALA A 46 6.54 -2.46 0.51
N VAL A 47 6.16 -1.27 0.07
CA VAL A 47 4.76 -0.83 -0.03
C VAL A 47 3.99 -1.68 -1.02
N ILE A 48 4.55 -1.95 -2.21
CA ILE A 48 3.88 -2.78 -3.20
C ILE A 48 3.64 -4.18 -2.65
N ALA A 49 4.68 -4.85 -2.15
CA ALA A 49 4.54 -6.19 -1.60
C ALA A 49 3.56 -6.26 -0.43
N PHE A 50 3.63 -5.27 0.47
CA PHE A 50 2.75 -5.17 1.62
C PHE A 50 1.30 -5.01 1.19
N SER A 51 0.98 -4.07 0.29
CA SER A 51 -0.40 -3.79 -0.14
C SER A 51 -1.13 -5.00 -0.74
N PHE A 52 -0.41 -5.86 -1.47
CA PHE A 52 -1.02 -7.09 -2.02
C PHE A 52 -1.22 -8.14 -0.93
N MET A 53 -0.16 -8.44 -0.18
CA MET A 53 -0.17 -9.57 0.75
C MET A 53 -0.93 -9.26 2.06
N SER A 54 -1.00 -7.99 2.46
CA SER A 54 -1.75 -7.57 3.66
C SER A 54 -3.25 -7.82 3.52
N SER A 55 -3.78 -7.91 2.30
CA SER A 55 -5.18 -8.26 2.07
C SER A 55 -5.50 -9.68 2.52
N ILE A 56 -4.56 -10.61 2.32
CA ILE A 56 -4.71 -12.02 2.69
C ILE A 56 -4.70 -12.13 4.20
N SER A 57 -3.70 -11.57 4.86
CA SER A 57 -3.60 -11.61 6.33
C SER A 57 -4.77 -10.88 7.00
N THR A 58 -5.17 -9.71 6.51
CA THR A 58 -6.27 -8.95 7.10
C THR A 58 -7.60 -9.66 6.96
N VAL A 59 -7.87 -10.27 5.80
CA VAL A 59 -9.15 -10.98 5.59
C VAL A 59 -9.19 -12.30 6.34
N TYR A 60 -8.11 -13.09 6.36
CA TYR A 60 -8.15 -14.42 6.99
C TYR A 60 -7.78 -14.44 8.47
N LEU A 61 -6.91 -13.54 8.93
CA LEU A 61 -6.35 -13.56 10.28
C LEU A 61 -6.94 -12.48 11.20
N SER A 62 -7.70 -11.52 10.66
CA SER A 62 -8.31 -10.41 11.43
C SER A 62 -9.84 -10.51 11.47
N VAL A 63 -10.34 -11.66 11.93
CA VAL A 63 -11.78 -11.87 12.18
C VAL A 63 -12.22 -10.93 13.31
N ALA A 64 -13.29 -10.18 13.06
CA ALA A 64 -13.88 -9.32 14.08
C ALA A 64 -14.69 -10.14 15.08
N ASP A 65 -14.68 -9.72 16.34
CA ASP A 65 -15.48 -10.29 17.40
C ASP A 65 -16.98 -10.02 17.17
N ASP A 66 -17.85 -10.88 17.72
CA ASP A 66 -19.31 -10.80 17.54
C ASP A 66 -19.90 -9.46 18.03
N SER A 67 -19.23 -8.84 19.01
CA SER A 67 -19.56 -7.51 19.53
C SER A 67 -19.37 -6.37 18.52
N MET A 68 -18.61 -6.59 17.43
CA MET A 68 -18.31 -5.59 16.41
C MET A 68 -19.07 -5.80 15.09
N MET A 69 -20.03 -6.73 15.04
CA MET A 69 -20.69 -7.16 13.80
C MET A 69 -21.39 -6.02 13.03
N LEU A 70 -21.84 -4.96 13.72
CA LEU A 70 -22.50 -3.80 13.09
C LEU A 70 -21.52 -2.77 12.50
N MET A 71 -20.23 -2.85 12.85
CA MET A 71 -19.16 -1.95 12.39
C MET A 71 -18.18 -2.64 11.43
N LEU A 72 -18.56 -3.77 10.86
CA LEU A 72 -17.70 -4.55 9.98
C LEU A 72 -17.41 -3.84 8.67
N PHE A 73 -16.14 -3.87 8.28
CA PHE A 73 -15.77 -3.55 6.91
C PHE A 73 -16.38 -4.57 5.93
N PRO A 74 -16.64 -4.18 4.67
CA PRO A 74 -17.22 -5.07 3.66
C PRO A 74 -16.48 -6.42 3.54
N THR A 75 -15.15 -6.40 3.64
CA THR A 75 -14.30 -7.60 3.58
C THR A 75 -14.55 -8.56 4.75
N GLN A 76 -14.69 -8.04 5.97
CA GLN A 76 -14.98 -8.84 7.16
C GLN A 76 -16.41 -9.41 7.13
N ARG A 77 -17.37 -8.65 6.59
CA ARG A 77 -18.74 -9.15 6.38
C ARG A 77 -18.78 -10.32 5.38
N TYR A 78 -18.02 -10.23 4.28
CA TYR A 78 -17.92 -11.33 3.31
C TYR A 78 -17.29 -12.58 3.93
N LEU A 79 -16.32 -12.42 4.82
CA LEU A 79 -15.71 -13.53 5.55
C LEU A 79 -16.74 -14.26 6.43
N LEU A 80 -17.54 -13.53 7.22
CA LEU A 80 -18.59 -14.11 8.05
C LEU A 80 -19.69 -14.83 7.25
N MET A 81 -19.93 -14.39 6.01
CA MET A 81 -20.85 -15.06 5.08
C MET A 81 -20.25 -16.32 4.43
N GLY A 82 -19.03 -16.73 4.79
CA GLY A 82 -18.32 -17.86 4.19
C GLY A 82 -17.68 -17.55 2.83
N TYR A 83 -17.67 -16.28 2.42
CA TYR A 83 -17.12 -15.81 1.13
C TYR A 83 -15.77 -15.08 1.27
N GLY A 84 -15.01 -15.34 2.34
CA GLY A 84 -13.71 -14.68 2.58
C GLY A 84 -12.74 -14.82 1.42
N HIS A 85 -12.68 -15.99 0.79
CA HIS A 85 -11.85 -16.21 -0.40
C HIS A 85 -12.26 -15.33 -1.58
N ARG A 86 -13.56 -15.13 -1.81
CA ARG A 86 -14.05 -14.24 -2.86
C ARG A 86 -13.71 -12.79 -2.56
N ALA A 87 -13.75 -12.37 -1.30
CA ALA A 87 -13.33 -11.03 -0.90
C ALA A 87 -11.84 -10.77 -1.19
N VAL A 88 -10.97 -11.74 -0.89
CA VAL A 88 -9.53 -11.66 -1.22
C VAL A 88 -9.32 -11.59 -2.73
N LEU A 89 -10.00 -12.45 -3.50
CA LEU A 89 -9.89 -12.42 -4.96
C LEU A 89 -10.34 -11.08 -5.55
N LEU A 90 -11.48 -10.53 -5.09
CA LEU A 90 -11.96 -9.23 -5.54
C LEU A 90 -10.96 -8.10 -5.23
N TYR A 91 -10.35 -8.14 -4.05
CA TYR A 91 -9.30 -7.18 -3.68
C TYR A 91 -8.10 -7.29 -4.62
N LEU A 92 -7.57 -8.50 -4.83
CA LEU A 92 -6.40 -8.73 -5.68
C LEU A 92 -6.67 -8.39 -7.15
N ILE A 93 -7.86 -8.73 -7.66
CA ILE A 93 -8.28 -8.33 -9.00
C ILE A 93 -8.32 -6.81 -9.11
N GLY A 94 -8.93 -6.12 -8.15
CA GLY A 94 -8.95 -4.65 -8.11
C GLY A 94 -7.55 -4.04 -8.06
N ALA A 95 -6.65 -4.61 -7.27
CA ALA A 95 -5.27 -4.14 -7.18
C ALA A 95 -4.50 -4.36 -8.49
N LEU A 96 -4.66 -5.52 -9.15
CA LEU A 96 -4.04 -5.81 -10.44
C LEU A 96 -4.59 -4.90 -11.56
N THR A 97 -5.91 -4.73 -11.63
CA THR A 97 -6.52 -3.84 -12.63
C THR A 97 -6.11 -2.40 -12.41
N ALA A 98 -6.01 -1.94 -11.17
CA ALA A 98 -5.50 -0.62 -10.84
C ALA A 98 -4.04 -0.42 -11.30
N ILE A 99 -3.16 -1.42 -11.09
CA ILE A 99 -1.77 -1.34 -11.58
C ILE A 99 -1.72 -1.25 -13.10
N ILE A 100 -2.46 -2.12 -13.81
CA ILE A 100 -2.48 -2.10 -15.28
C ILE A 100 -3.00 -0.75 -15.78
N PHE A 101 -4.08 -0.27 -15.18
CA PHE A 101 -4.65 1.04 -15.50
C PHE A 101 -3.64 2.18 -15.25
N LEU A 102 -3.01 2.20 -14.08
CA LEU A 102 -2.00 3.20 -13.73
C LEU A 102 -0.78 3.14 -14.66
N ALA A 103 -0.32 1.95 -15.04
CA ALA A 103 0.79 1.78 -15.96
C ALA A 103 0.46 2.38 -17.33
N ILE A 104 -0.72 2.05 -17.89
CA ILE A 104 -1.17 2.59 -19.18
C ILE A 104 -1.36 4.11 -19.09
N PHE A 105 -2.03 4.58 -18.04
CA PHE A 105 -2.27 6.00 -17.79
C PHE A 105 -0.95 6.78 -17.67
N SER A 106 0.04 6.20 -16.96
CA SER A 106 1.35 6.82 -16.77
C SER A 106 2.12 6.99 -18.08
N LEU A 107 2.04 6.01 -18.98
CA LEU A 107 2.75 6.03 -20.25
C LEU A 107 2.13 6.98 -21.27
N THR A 108 0.80 7.17 -21.22
CA THR A 108 0.03 7.87 -22.26
C THR A 108 -0.35 9.29 -21.88
N ILE A 109 -1.04 9.45 -20.75
CA ILE A 109 -1.69 10.71 -20.37
C ILE A 109 -0.83 11.48 -19.37
N ALA A 110 -0.22 10.78 -18.41
CA ALA A 110 0.53 11.44 -17.34
C ALA A 110 1.74 12.21 -17.87
N THR A 111 2.40 11.74 -18.94
CA THR A 111 3.54 12.44 -19.56
C THR A 111 3.16 13.82 -20.10
N ILE A 112 1.91 14.02 -20.49
CA ILE A 112 1.39 15.30 -21.01
C ILE A 112 0.77 16.13 -19.89
N VAL A 113 -0.03 15.51 -19.02
CA VAL A 113 -0.81 16.21 -17.99
C VAL A 113 0.04 16.59 -16.79
N MET A 114 0.96 15.73 -16.34
CA MET A 114 1.76 16.00 -15.13
C MET A 114 2.61 17.26 -15.23
N PRO A 115 3.30 17.58 -16.35
CA PRO A 115 4.02 18.84 -16.49
C PRO A 115 3.10 20.06 -16.39
N ILE A 116 1.89 19.99 -16.95
CA ILE A 116 0.91 21.08 -16.90
C ILE A 116 0.47 21.32 -15.44
N VAL A 117 0.09 20.26 -14.76
CA VAL A 117 -0.30 20.31 -13.33
C VAL A 117 0.85 20.85 -12.49
N TYR A 118 2.06 20.31 -12.66
CA TYR A 118 3.25 20.77 -11.93
C TYR A 118 3.49 22.25 -12.12
N ASN A 119 3.45 22.76 -13.36
CA ASN A 119 3.68 24.18 -13.63
C ASN A 119 2.57 25.08 -13.06
N LEU A 120 1.33 24.60 -13.01
CA LEU A 120 0.20 25.35 -12.46
C LEU A 120 0.31 25.52 -10.94
N PHE A 121 0.73 24.47 -10.24
CA PHE A 121 0.76 24.42 -8.78
C PHE A 121 2.14 24.72 -8.17
N SER A 122 3.22 24.59 -8.95
CA SER A 122 4.59 24.87 -8.53
C SER A 122 4.78 26.21 -7.81
N PRO A 123 4.25 27.33 -8.34
CA PRO A 123 4.37 28.64 -7.69
C PRO A 123 3.68 28.73 -6.32
N TYR A 124 2.70 27.87 -6.06
CA TYR A 124 1.88 27.89 -4.85
C TYR A 124 2.25 26.81 -3.85
N TYR A 125 3.31 26.01 -4.09
CA TYR A 125 3.67 24.93 -3.17
C TYR A 125 3.89 25.40 -1.74
N LEU A 126 4.51 26.56 -1.53
CA LEU A 126 4.75 27.14 -0.21
C LEU A 126 3.48 27.62 0.52
N TRP A 127 2.37 27.82 -0.20
CA TRP A 127 1.10 28.27 0.38
C TRP A 127 0.12 27.12 0.62
N ILE A 128 0.34 25.97 -0.02
CA ILE A 128 -0.53 24.78 0.05
C ILE A 128 -0.02 23.77 1.09
N LEU A 129 1.29 23.71 1.33
CA LEU A 129 1.94 22.88 2.37
C LEU A 129 2.01 23.60 3.72
#